data_AF-A0A496TQ95-F1
#
_entry.id   AF-A0A496TQ95-F1
#
_cell.length_a   1.000
_cell.length_b   1.000
_cell.length_c   1.000
_cell.angle_alpha   90.00
_cell.angle_beta   90.00
_cell.angle_gamma   90.00
#
_symmetry.space_group_name_H-M   'P 1'
#
loop_
_entity.id
_entity.type
_entity.pdbx_description
1 polymer ?
#
loop_
_entity_poly.entity_id
_entity_poly.type
_entity_poly.pdbx_seq_one_letter_code
_entity_poly.pdbx_strand_id
1 'polypeptide(L)'
;MADDDKTTETPENSRSGGGMVKKLVMFGVPLLMVQLVLAYFLLGKMFRPPQIDPLSTSEQQSEGKEDSGAELGQIYEVPDVIVNPRSSGVRRYLNVTFAFECLDKATVQELDKRNVQIRDLLIAILTSKSVDEI
;
A
#
# COMPACT_ATOMS: atom_id res chain seq x y z
N MET A 1 -67.86 35.05 -3.36
CA MET A 1 -67.68 35.54 -4.74
C MET A 1 -67.01 36.90 -4.63
N ALA A 2 -65.86 37.06 -5.29
CA ALA A 2 -64.93 38.20 -5.31
C ALA A 2 -64.08 38.37 -4.02
N ASP A 3 -62.86 37.82 -3.98
CA ASP A 3 -61.57 38.31 -4.54
C ASP A 3 -60.91 39.32 -3.56
N ASP A 4 -59.78 38.98 -2.91
CA ASP A 4 -58.39 39.19 -3.39
C ASP A 4 -58.15 40.70 -3.71
N ASP A 5 -57.09 41.39 -3.33
CA ASP A 5 -55.72 40.99 -3.02
C ASP A 5 -55.02 42.17 -2.29
N LYS A 6 -53.90 41.82 -1.72
CA LYS A 6 -52.84 42.58 -1.07
C LYS A 6 -52.19 43.58 -2.06
N THR A 7 -51.91 44.78 -1.60
CA THR A 7 -50.86 45.67 -2.12
C THR A 7 -50.55 46.63 -0.96
N THR A 8 -49.31 46.91 -0.54
CA THR A 8 -48.24 47.60 -1.28
C THR A 8 -46.93 47.60 -0.44
N GLU A 9 -45.82 47.15 -1.05
CA GLU A 9 -44.41 47.67 -1.05
C GLU A 9 -43.53 47.69 0.25
N THR A 10 -42.44 46.89 0.38
CA THR A 10 -40.99 47.00 -0.04
C THR A 10 -40.14 48.03 0.74
N PRO A 11 -38.86 47.75 1.12
CA PRO A 11 -37.69 47.67 0.19
C PRO A 11 -36.64 46.57 0.53
N GLU A 12 -36.11 45.85 -0.47
CA GLU A 12 -34.82 46.08 -1.15
C GLU A 12 -33.62 45.36 -0.50
N ASN A 13 -33.14 44.29 -1.14
CA ASN A 13 -31.71 44.20 -1.46
C ASN A 13 -31.53 43.32 -2.70
N SER A 14 -31.57 43.97 -3.85
CA SER A 14 -31.04 43.45 -5.10
C SER A 14 -29.52 43.42 -5.03
N ARG A 15 -28.91 42.24 -5.14
CA ARG A 15 -27.67 42.10 -5.90
C ARG A 15 -27.77 40.94 -6.87
N SER A 16 -28.04 41.31 -8.10
CA SER A 16 -27.82 40.54 -9.30
C SER A 16 -26.36 40.10 -9.40
N GLY A 17 -26.06 38.93 -8.84
CA GLY A 17 -24.88 38.12 -9.21
C GLY A 17 -25.25 36.67 -9.51
N GLY A 18 -26.55 36.34 -9.46
CA GLY A 18 -27.09 34.99 -9.33
C GLY A 18 -26.92 34.08 -10.55
N GLY A 19 -26.78 34.64 -11.76
CA GLY A 19 -26.69 33.84 -12.98
C GLY A 19 -25.36 33.07 -13.11
N MET A 20 -24.26 33.73 -12.76
CA MET A 20 -22.93 33.12 -12.88
C MET A 20 -22.64 32.16 -11.72
N VAL A 21 -23.04 32.51 -10.48
CA VAL A 21 -22.93 31.59 -9.33
C VAL A 21 -23.84 30.39 -9.46
N LYS A 22 -25.06 30.52 -10.00
CA LYS A 22 -25.96 29.38 -10.22
C LYS A 22 -25.43 28.46 -11.33
N LYS A 23 -24.79 29.00 -12.38
CA LYS A 23 -24.07 28.20 -13.38
C LYS A 23 -22.80 27.55 -12.82
N LEU A 24 -22.02 28.26 -12.00
CA LEU A 24 -20.86 27.70 -11.30
C LEU A 24 -21.26 26.59 -10.34
N VAL A 25 -22.39 26.71 -9.64
CA VAL A 25 -22.91 25.65 -8.78
C VAL A 25 -23.45 24.49 -9.62
N MET A 26 -24.18 24.77 -10.70
CA MET A 26 -24.77 23.73 -11.56
C MET A 26 -23.73 22.91 -12.32
N PHE A 27 -22.62 23.51 -12.77
CA PHE A 27 -21.54 22.79 -13.46
C PHE A 27 -20.36 22.45 -12.55
N GLY A 28 -20.06 23.29 -11.56
CA GLY A 28 -18.92 23.10 -10.66
C GLY A 28 -19.16 22.04 -9.59
N VAL A 29 -20.38 21.91 -9.05
CA VAL A 29 -20.69 20.84 -8.07
C VAL A 29 -20.54 19.44 -8.70
N PRO A 30 -21.13 19.12 -9.88
CA PRO A 30 -20.92 17.82 -10.47
C PRO A 30 -19.46 17.60 -10.91
N LEU A 31 -18.77 18.63 -11.40
CA LEU A 31 -17.35 18.53 -11.76
C LEU A 31 -16.46 18.24 -10.54
N LEU A 32 -16.75 18.88 -9.40
CA LEU A 32 -16.05 18.65 -8.13
C LEU A 32 -16.35 17.25 -7.58
N MET A 33 -17.58 16.75 -7.73
CA MET A 33 -17.94 15.37 -7.34
C MET A 33 -17.20 14.34 -8.20
N VAL A 34 -17.10 14.55 -9.51
CA VAL A 34 -16.33 13.67 -10.39
C VAL A 34 -14.85 13.68 -10.02
N GLN A 35 -14.28 14.85 -9.69
CA GLN A 35 -12.89 14.95 -9.22
C GLN A 35 -12.68 14.23 -7.89
N LEU A 36 -13.61 14.32 -6.94
CA LEU A 36 -13.55 13.58 -5.68
C LEU A 36 -13.59 12.06 -5.89
N VAL A 37 -14.46 11.58 -6.78
CA VAL A 37 -14.55 10.15 -7.11
C VAL A 37 -13.27 9.67 -7.80
N LEU A 38 -12.74 10.43 -8.75
CA LEU A 38 -11.48 10.12 -9.42
C LEU A 38 -10.31 10.14 -8.44
N ALA A 39 -10.23 11.14 -7.57
CA ALA A 39 -9.19 11.27 -6.56
C ALA A 39 -9.25 10.10 -5.56
N TYR A 40 -10.45 9.71 -5.11
CA TYR A 40 -10.66 8.55 -4.26
C TYR A 40 -10.19 7.25 -4.93
N PHE A 41 -10.52 7.06 -6.21
CA PHE A 41 -10.10 5.88 -6.97
C PHE A 41 -8.59 5.85 -7.20
N LEU A 42 -7.97 7.00 -7.50
CA LEU A 42 -6.53 7.12 -7.69
C LEU A 42 -5.77 6.97 -6.37
N LEU A 43 -6.29 7.46 -5.24
CA LEU A 43 -5.74 7.17 -3.91
C LEU A 43 -5.80 5.68 -3.60
N GLY A 44 -6.94 5.02 -3.86
CA GLY A 44 -7.07 3.57 -3.67
C GLY A 44 -6.18 2.72 -4.60
N LYS A 45 -5.77 3.25 -5.76
CA LYS A 45 -4.93 2.53 -6.73
C LYS A 45 -3.44 2.82 -6.59
N MET A 46 -3.06 4.07 -6.26
CA MET A 46 -1.67 4.54 -6.16
C MET A 46 -1.15 4.53 -4.71
N PHE A 47 -2.02 4.78 -3.73
CA PHE A 47 -1.75 4.64 -2.30
C PHE A 47 -2.47 3.42 -1.74
N ARG A 48 -2.32 2.26 -2.39
CA ARG A 48 -2.31 1.03 -1.59
C ARG A 48 -1.04 1.12 -0.75
N PRO A 49 -1.12 1.41 0.57
CA PRO A 49 0.02 1.07 1.41
C PRO A 49 0.30 -0.42 1.15
N PRO A 50 1.58 -0.86 1.10
CA PRO A 50 1.83 -2.28 1.28
C PRO A 50 1.08 -2.69 2.54
N GLN A 51 0.00 -3.44 2.36
CA GLN A 51 -0.73 -4.03 3.44
C GLN A 51 0.30 -4.97 4.07
N ILE A 52 0.89 -4.55 5.18
CA ILE A 52 1.39 -5.51 6.15
C ILE A 52 0.10 -6.09 6.72
N ASP A 53 -0.43 -7.11 6.05
CA ASP A 53 -1.60 -7.83 6.50
C ASP A 53 -1.33 -8.31 7.93
N PRO A 54 -2.12 -7.89 8.94
CA PRO A 54 -2.19 -8.67 10.15
C PRO A 54 -2.88 -9.98 9.77
N LEU A 55 -2.05 -10.99 9.48
CA LEU A 55 -2.38 -12.39 9.20
C LEU A 55 -3.84 -12.74 9.56
N SER A 56 -4.68 -12.79 8.53
CA SER A 56 -5.94 -13.52 8.52
C SER A 56 -6.21 -13.91 7.08
N THR A 57 -5.76 -15.13 6.75
CA THR A 57 -6.36 -16.10 5.84
C THR A 57 -7.22 -15.56 4.70
N SER A 58 -6.76 -15.76 3.46
CA SER A 58 -7.58 -16.47 2.46
C SER A 58 -6.75 -16.88 1.25
N GLU A 59 -6.74 -18.19 0.99
CA GLU A 59 -7.01 -18.79 -0.32
C GLU A 59 -6.46 -18.06 -1.55
N GLN A 60 -5.25 -18.44 -1.95
CA GLN A 60 -4.87 -18.38 -3.36
C GLN A 60 -4.93 -19.79 -3.92
N GLN A 61 -6.04 -20.06 -4.60
CA GLN A 61 -6.23 -21.21 -5.48
C GLN A 61 -5.12 -21.18 -6.55
N SER A 62 -4.06 -21.95 -6.30
CA SER A 62 -3.08 -22.34 -7.31
C SER A 62 -3.54 -23.67 -7.89
N GLU A 63 -4.23 -23.60 -9.01
CA GLU A 63 -4.51 -24.75 -9.86
C GLU A 63 -3.17 -25.21 -10.48
N GLY A 64 -2.57 -26.25 -9.92
CA GLY A 64 -1.28 -26.73 -10.41
C GLY A 64 -0.66 -27.85 -9.56
N LYS A 65 -1.04 -29.08 -9.90
CA LYS A 65 -0.43 -30.37 -9.53
C LYS A 65 -0.43 -30.74 -8.04
N GLU A 66 -1.25 -31.75 -7.74
CA GLU A 66 -0.96 -32.70 -6.68
C GLU A 66 0.48 -33.22 -6.83
N ASP A 67 1.35 -32.82 -5.91
CA ASP A 67 2.44 -33.68 -5.48
C ASP A 67 2.48 -33.70 -3.95
N SER A 68 2.64 -34.90 -3.45
CA SER A 68 2.64 -35.39 -2.09
C SER A 68 3.25 -34.48 -1.01
N GLY A 69 2.38 -33.94 -0.14
CA GLY A 69 2.48 -33.95 1.32
C GLY A 69 3.82 -33.63 1.99
N ALA A 70 4.25 -32.37 1.94
CA ALA A 70 4.92 -31.74 3.07
C ALA A 70 4.02 -30.59 3.53
N GLU A 71 3.54 -30.61 4.78
CA GLU A 71 2.90 -29.45 5.37
C GLU A 71 3.93 -28.31 5.38
N LEU A 72 3.80 -27.36 4.44
CA LEU A 72 4.70 -26.21 4.36
C LEU A 72 4.63 -25.46 5.70
N GLY A 73 5.79 -25.32 6.34
CA GLY A 73 5.94 -24.56 7.58
C GLY A 73 5.60 -23.08 7.39
N GLN A 74 5.49 -22.35 8.50
CA GLN A 74 5.31 -20.90 8.47
C GLN A 74 6.58 -20.21 7.95
N ILE A 75 6.45 -19.34 6.95
CA ILE A 75 7.59 -18.64 6.35
C ILE A 75 7.87 -17.33 7.10
N TYR A 76 9.12 -17.12 7.50
CA TYR A 76 9.64 -15.86 8.04
C TYR A 76 10.57 -15.19 7.03
N GLU A 77 10.25 -13.98 6.60
CA GLU A 77 10.99 -13.25 5.58
C GLU A 77 11.89 -12.17 6.20
N VAL A 78 13.14 -12.10 5.72
CA VAL A 78 14.08 -11.01 5.97
C VAL A 78 14.28 -10.25 4.67
N PRO A 79 13.57 -9.14 4.47
CA PRO A 79 13.63 -8.38 3.23
C PRO A 79 14.90 -7.54 3.15
N ASP A 80 15.36 -7.34 1.91
CA ASP A 80 16.34 -6.34 1.48
C ASP A 80 17.66 -6.32 2.27
N VAL A 81 18.37 -7.46 2.27
CA VAL A 81 19.75 -7.53 2.78
C VAL A 81 20.69 -7.04 1.69
N ILE A 82 21.11 -5.78 1.80
CA ILE A 82 22.04 -5.14 0.85
C ILE A 82 23.46 -5.16 1.41
N VAL A 83 24.38 -5.77 0.68
CA VAL A 83 25.80 -5.91 1.07
C VAL A 83 26.75 -5.65 -0.08
N ASN A 84 28.01 -5.36 0.23
CA ASN A 84 29.09 -5.32 -0.74
C ASN A 84 29.97 -6.57 -0.54
N PRO A 85 29.79 -7.62 -1.35
CA PRO A 85 30.59 -8.84 -1.23
C PRO A 85 32.05 -8.57 -1.59
N ARG A 86 32.94 -9.48 -1.17
CA ARG A 86 34.38 -9.36 -1.43
C ARG A 86 34.63 -9.38 -2.94
N SER A 87 35.19 -8.29 -3.48
CA SER A 87 35.50 -8.18 -4.91
C SER A 87 36.91 -7.71 -5.17
N SER A 88 37.57 -8.30 -6.17
CA SER A 88 38.86 -7.86 -6.70
C SER A 88 38.64 -6.76 -7.76
N GLY A 89 38.59 -5.51 -7.31
CA GLY A 89 38.80 -4.34 -8.19
C GLY A 89 37.56 -3.65 -8.76
N VAL A 90 36.35 -4.17 -8.59
CA VAL A 90 35.11 -3.50 -9.02
C VAL A 90 34.11 -3.42 -7.87
N ARG A 91 33.47 -2.25 -7.67
CA ARG A 91 32.39 -2.10 -6.68
C ARG A 91 31.13 -2.77 -7.20
N ARG A 92 30.62 -3.76 -6.45
CA ARG A 92 29.35 -4.43 -6.71
C ARG A 92 28.52 -4.38 -5.43
N TYR A 93 27.21 -4.44 -5.57
CA TYR A 93 26.29 -4.58 -4.44
C TYR A 93 25.39 -5.76 -4.71
N LEU A 94 25.10 -6.51 -3.65
CA LEU A 94 24.19 -7.65 -3.66
C LEU A 94 22.96 -7.26 -2.85
N ASN A 95 21.77 -7.32 -3.44
CA ASN A 95 20.50 -7.20 -2.72
C ASN A 95 19.81 -8.58 -2.73
N VAL A 96 19.54 -9.13 -1.56
CA VAL A 96 18.92 -10.46 -1.40
C VAL A 96 17.85 -10.42 -0.33
N THR A 97 16.75 -11.11 -0.59
CA THR A 97 15.69 -11.40 0.37
C THR A 97 15.82 -12.86 0.81
N PHE A 98 15.79 -13.10 2.11
CA PHE A 98 15.85 -14.45 2.69
C PHE A 98 14.47 -14.85 3.22
N ALA A 99 14.05 -16.09 2.97
CA ALA A 99 12.84 -16.67 3.52
C ALA A 99 13.19 -17.95 4.28
N PHE A 100 12.85 -17.99 5.56
CA PHE A 100 13.09 -19.13 6.44
C PHE A 100 11.78 -19.88 6.67
N GLU A 101 11.72 -21.14 6.27
CA GLU A 101 10.62 -22.03 6.63
C GLU A 101 10.76 -22.45 8.10
N CYS A 102 9.74 -22.16 8.91
CA CYS A 102 9.69 -22.45 10.33
C CYS A 102 8.56 -23.46 10.60
N LEU A 103 8.86 -24.50 11.38
CA LEU A 103 7.87 -25.55 11.68
C LEU A 103 6.73 -25.04 12.58
N ASP A 104 6.99 -24.01 13.39
CA ASP A 104 6.06 -23.52 14.40
C ASP A 104 6.08 -21.98 14.51
N LYS A 105 4.96 -21.44 15.01
CA LYS A 105 4.77 -20.00 15.18
C LYS A 105 5.64 -19.39 16.28
N ALA A 106 6.09 -20.17 17.27
CA ALA A 106 6.95 -19.65 18.33
C ALA A 106 8.37 -19.37 17.80
N THR A 107 8.88 -20.24 16.93
CA THR A 107 10.14 -20.01 16.20
C THR A 107 10.09 -18.72 15.38
N VAL A 108 9.00 -18.46 14.66
CA VAL A 108 8.83 -17.19 13.92
C VAL A 108 8.92 -15.97 14.85
N GLN A 109 8.30 -16.03 16.03
CA GLN A 109 8.39 -14.94 17.02
C GLN A 109 9.79 -14.78 17.60
N GLU A 110 10.55 -15.87 17.75
CA GLU A 110 11.94 -15.80 18.19
C GLU A 110 12.84 -15.17 17.12
N LEU A 111 12.67 -15.58 15.86
CA LEU A 111 13.37 -15.00 14.72
C LEU A 111 13.09 -13.50 14.62
N ASP A 112 11.84 -13.09 14.84
CA ASP A 112 11.46 -11.68 14.83
C ASP A 112 12.16 -10.87 15.93
N LYS A 113 12.20 -11.40 17.16
CA LYS A 113 12.94 -10.76 18.27
C LYS A 113 14.45 -10.68 18.02
N ARG A 114 14.99 -11.64 17.27
CA ARG A 114 16.43 -11.72 16.93
C ARG A 114 16.74 -11.16 15.54
N ASN A 115 15.80 -10.49 14.87
CA ASN A 115 15.98 -10.01 13.50
C ASN A 115 17.28 -9.23 13.31
N VAL A 116 17.62 -8.34 14.25
CA VAL A 116 18.85 -7.55 14.21
C VAL A 116 20.10 -8.44 14.23
N GLN A 117 20.13 -9.47 15.07
CA GLN A 117 21.24 -10.42 15.16
C GLN A 117 21.35 -11.27 13.90
N ILE A 118 20.20 -11.70 13.36
CA ILE A 118 20.14 -12.49 12.13
C ILE A 118 20.68 -11.67 10.94
N ARG A 119 20.25 -10.40 10.82
CA ARG A 119 20.74 -9.50 9.77
C ARG A 119 22.24 -9.25 9.89
N ASP A 120 22.75 -9.00 11.10
CA ASP A 120 24.19 -8.82 11.31
C ASP A 120 24.99 -10.04 10.86
N LEU A 121 24.53 -11.24 11.21
CA LEU A 121 25.15 -12.50 10.79
C LEU A 121 25.11 -12.68 9.27
N LEU A 122 23.95 -12.44 8.64
CA LEU A 122 23.80 -12.52 7.18
C LEU A 122 24.74 -11.54 6.48
N ILE A 123 24.83 -10.31 6.97
CA ILE A 123 25.73 -9.29 6.42
C ILE A 123 27.19 -9.74 6.56
N ALA A 124 27.60 -10.23 7.72
CA ALA A 124 28.96 -10.70 7.96
C ALA A 124 29.32 -11.86 7.02
N ILE A 125 28.42 -12.84 6.86
CA ILE A 125 28.60 -14.00 5.99
C ILE A 125 28.72 -13.53 4.53
N LEU A 126 27.76 -12.79 4.02
CA LEU A 126 27.72 -12.40 2.60
C LEU A 126 28.86 -11.44 2.23
N THR A 127 29.29 -10.58 3.16
CA THR A 127 30.44 -9.69 2.94
C THR A 127 31.75 -10.47 2.78
N SER A 128 31.88 -11.62 3.47
CA SER A 128 33.09 -12.46 3.40
C SER A 128 33.22 -13.25 2.09
N LYS A 129 32.09 -13.53 1.42
CA LYS A 129 32.02 -14.31 0.19
C LYS A 129 32.46 -13.49 -1.02
N SER A 130 33.14 -14.12 -1.97
CA SER A 130 33.33 -13.53 -3.29
C SER A 130 32.11 -13.71 -4.17
N VAL A 131 31.99 -12.87 -5.19
CA VAL A 131 30.95 -12.96 -6.23
C VAL A 131 30.88 -14.36 -6.86
N ASP A 132 32.01 -15.05 -7.01
CA ASP A 132 32.05 -16.40 -7.59
C ASP A 132 31.57 -17.50 -6.63
N GLU A 133 31.42 -17.20 -5.33
CA GLU A 133 31.01 -18.13 -4.26
C GLU A 133 29.54 -17.94 -3.82
N ILE A 134 28.83 -16.97 -4.43
CA ILE A 134 27.44 -16.60 -4.15
C ILE A 134 26.59 -17.10 -5.33
#